data_AF-B7PY68-F1
#
_entry.id   AF-B7PY68-F1
#
_cell.length_a   1.000
_cell.length_b   1.000
_cell.length_c   1.000
_cell.angle_alpha   90.00
_cell.angle_beta   90.00
_cell.angle_gamma   90.00
#
_symmetry.space_group_name_H-M   'P 1'
#
loop_
_entity.id
_entity.type
_entity.pdbx_description
1 polymer ?
#
loop_
_entity_poly.entity_id
_entity_poly.type
_entity_poly.pdbx_seq_one_letter_code
_entity_poly.pdbx_strand_id
1 'polypeptide(L)'
;MCKALAAERLWLPDPLDDLVDRAVAHPDDLFPSTLCHLGYICFVSGHVPARLDHLARIMNDTLLRHFEELPANHLLQAAVALGFFQRLEGSIIKRIFTLDFMDRLDQELLCKQERVQGRQLRELLGTLNRVACLDFPEERVPWFHGQYYRTRARSGM
;
A
#
# COMPACT_ATOMS: atom_id res chain seq x y z
N MET A 1 12.38 -11.88 -10.57
CA MET A 1 13.50 -11.98 -9.59
C MET A 1 13.15 -11.36 -8.24
N CYS A 2 12.60 -10.13 -8.16
CA CYS A 2 12.32 -9.48 -6.87
C CYS A 2 11.18 -10.09 -6.02
N LYS A 3 10.17 -10.74 -6.62
CA LYS A 3 9.06 -11.35 -5.85
C LYS A 3 9.49 -12.57 -5.00
N ALA A 4 10.47 -13.35 -5.47
CA ALA A 4 10.95 -14.54 -4.76
C ALA A 4 11.76 -14.15 -3.51
N LEU A 5 12.63 -13.14 -3.62
CA LEU A 5 13.43 -12.66 -2.49
C LEU A 5 12.60 -12.00 -1.39
N ALA A 6 11.52 -11.30 -1.76
CA ALA A 6 10.56 -10.74 -0.79
C ALA A 6 9.81 -11.84 -0.01
N ALA A 7 9.52 -12.98 -0.65
CA ALA A 7 8.85 -14.10 0.00
C ALA A 7 9.73 -14.81 1.04
N GLU A 8 11.05 -14.82 0.84
CA GLU A 8 12.00 -15.51 1.75
C GLU A 8 12.64 -14.61 2.81
N ARG A 9 12.24 -13.32 2.92
CA ARG A 9 12.83 -12.34 3.88
C ARG A 9 14.36 -12.21 3.82
N LEU A 10 14.96 -12.55 2.69
CA LEU A 10 16.43 -12.63 2.50
C LEU A 10 17.06 -11.32 2.01
N TRP A 11 16.39 -10.17 2.21
CA TRP A 11 16.95 -8.88 1.84
C TRP A 11 17.96 -8.42 2.89
N LEU A 12 19.20 -8.20 2.46
CA LEU A 12 20.19 -7.47 3.24
C LEU A 12 19.80 -5.97 3.26
N PRO A 13 20.03 -5.25 4.37
CA PRO A 13 19.76 -3.81 4.45
C PRO A 13 20.46 -3.00 3.33
N ASP A 14 21.71 -3.32 3.03
CA ASP A 14 22.54 -2.49 2.13
C ASP A 14 21.99 -2.38 0.69
N PRO A 15 21.60 -3.49 0.00
CA PRO A 15 21.00 -3.38 -1.33
C PRO A 15 19.64 -2.66 -1.35
N LEU A 16 18.91 -2.70 -0.24
CA LEU A 16 17.62 -2.03 -0.13
C LEU A 16 17.81 -0.52 0.06
N ASP A 17 18.79 -0.11 0.87
CA ASP A 17 19.18 1.29 1.00
C ASP A 17 19.71 1.84 -0.33
N ASP A 18 20.53 1.10 -1.08
CA ASP A 18 20.99 1.51 -2.42
C ASP A 18 19.81 1.73 -3.39
N LEU A 19 18.78 0.88 -3.32
CA LEU A 19 17.57 1.04 -4.13
C LEU A 19 16.78 2.27 -3.74
N VAL A 20 16.64 2.53 -2.43
CA VAL A 20 15.99 3.74 -1.92
C VAL A 20 16.76 4.98 -2.32
N ASP A 21 18.09 4.97 -2.22
CA ASP A 21 18.94 6.10 -2.59
C ASP A 21 18.80 6.45 -4.07
N ARG A 22 18.78 5.44 -4.95
CA ARG A 22 18.50 5.64 -6.37
C ARG A 22 17.09 6.16 -6.62
N ALA A 23 16.08 5.58 -5.96
CA ALA A 23 14.69 6.01 -6.09
C ALA A 23 14.50 7.46 -5.67
N VAL A 24 15.21 7.91 -4.63
CA VAL A 24 15.16 9.29 -4.16
C VAL A 24 15.97 10.23 -5.06
N ALA A 25 17.09 9.78 -5.63
CA ALA A 25 17.90 10.59 -6.53
C ALA A 25 17.22 10.80 -7.90
N HIS A 26 16.58 9.76 -8.42
CA HIS A 26 15.96 9.73 -9.75
C HIS A 26 14.57 9.08 -9.69
N PRO A 27 13.58 9.77 -9.10
CA PRO A 27 12.23 9.19 -8.92
C PRO A 27 11.52 8.91 -10.25
N ASP A 28 11.79 9.71 -11.27
CA ASP A 28 11.16 9.58 -12.59
C ASP A 28 11.69 8.38 -13.41
N ASP A 29 12.81 7.77 -12.99
CA ASP A 29 13.36 6.57 -13.63
C ASP A 29 12.60 5.30 -13.23
N LEU A 30 11.75 5.38 -12.20
CA LEU A 30 10.98 4.25 -11.69
C LEU A 30 9.51 4.37 -12.07
N PHE A 31 8.93 3.27 -12.50
CA PHE A 31 7.47 3.19 -12.62
C PHE A 31 6.80 3.44 -11.27
N PRO A 32 5.67 4.15 -11.21
CA PRO A 32 4.91 4.38 -9.98
C PRO A 32 4.61 3.11 -9.18
N SER A 33 4.32 2.00 -9.88
CA SER A 33 4.08 0.69 -9.26
C SER A 33 5.34 0.11 -8.60
N THR A 34 6.52 0.31 -9.21
CA THR A 34 7.82 -0.10 -8.64
C THR A 34 8.12 0.68 -7.37
N LEU A 35 7.85 1.99 -7.35
CA LEU A 35 8.01 2.82 -6.16
C LEU A 35 7.09 2.36 -5.01
N CYS A 36 5.82 2.07 -5.31
CA CYS A 36 4.88 1.51 -4.35
C CYS A 36 5.40 0.18 -3.75
N HIS A 37 5.95 -0.69 -4.61
CA HIS A 37 6.48 -1.97 -4.19
C HIS A 37 7.75 -1.84 -3.35
N LEU A 38 8.63 -0.87 -3.65
CA LEU A 38 9.84 -0.60 -2.89
C LEU A 38 9.51 -0.22 -1.44
N GLY A 39 8.58 0.72 -1.24
CA GLY A 39 8.13 1.09 0.10
C GLY A 39 7.50 -0.09 0.85
N TYR A 40 6.70 -0.91 0.15
CA TYR A 40 6.11 -2.11 0.73
C TYR A 40 7.14 -3.19 1.10
N ILE A 41 8.22 -3.36 0.31
CA ILE A 41 9.32 -4.27 0.65
C ILE A 41 10.00 -3.81 1.94
N CYS A 42 10.27 -2.50 2.10
CA CYS A 42 10.83 -1.94 3.33
C CYS A 42 9.94 -2.27 4.54
N PHE A 43 8.62 -2.14 4.38
CA PHE A 43 7.66 -2.53 5.41
C PHE A 43 7.72 -4.03 5.74
N VAL A 44 7.67 -4.92 4.73
CA VAL A 44 7.64 -6.38 4.95
C VAL A 44 8.94 -6.91 5.54
N SER A 45 10.09 -6.31 5.19
CA SER A 45 11.40 -6.65 5.77
C SER A 45 11.62 -6.03 7.16
N GLY A 46 10.78 -5.08 7.57
CA GLY A 46 11.00 -4.30 8.79
C GLY A 46 12.19 -3.33 8.69
N HIS A 47 12.64 -3.03 7.47
CA HIS A 47 13.74 -2.12 7.22
C HIS A 47 13.26 -0.67 7.18
N VAL A 48 13.94 0.20 7.91
CA VAL A 48 13.68 1.64 7.92
C VAL A 48 14.82 2.32 7.17
N PRO A 49 14.60 2.76 5.92
CA PRO A 49 15.68 3.32 5.11
C PRO A 49 16.13 4.69 5.64
N ALA A 50 17.41 5.01 5.49
CA ALA A 50 17.99 6.26 5.99
C ALA A 50 17.32 7.52 5.41
N ARG A 51 16.87 7.45 4.15
CA ARG A 51 16.18 8.55 3.44
C ARG A 51 14.65 8.42 3.45
N LEU A 52 14.09 7.78 4.47
CA LEU A 52 12.65 7.52 4.60
C LEU A 52 11.79 8.76 4.33
N ASP A 53 12.12 9.92 4.90
CA ASP A 53 11.29 11.13 4.74
C ASP A 53 11.21 11.59 3.27
N HIS A 54 12.31 11.47 2.52
CA HIS A 54 12.32 11.80 1.10
C HIS A 54 11.57 10.76 0.27
N LEU A 55 11.80 9.48 0.54
CA LEU A 55 11.09 8.39 -0.10
C LEU A 55 9.58 8.53 0.11
N ALA A 56 9.16 8.81 1.35
CA ALA A 56 7.77 8.95 1.71
C ALA A 56 7.11 10.14 1.00
N ARG A 57 7.78 11.29 0.87
CA ARG A 57 7.27 12.43 0.09
C ARG A 57 7.00 12.04 -1.36
N ILE A 58 8.00 11.45 -2.02
CA ILE A 58 7.89 11.02 -3.43
C ILE A 58 6.76 10.00 -3.58
N MET A 59 6.63 9.06 -2.64
CA MET A 59 5.54 8.09 -2.62
C MET A 59 4.17 8.76 -2.48
N ASN A 60 3.99 9.67 -1.53
CA ASN A 60 2.71 10.39 -1.37
C ASN A 60 2.35 11.18 -2.64
N ASP A 61 3.30 11.91 -3.21
CA ASP A 61 3.12 12.66 -4.46
C ASP A 61 2.72 11.75 -5.62
N THR A 62 3.39 10.59 -5.74
CA THR A 62 3.12 9.59 -6.78
C THR A 62 1.72 8.98 -6.62
N LEU A 63 1.33 8.64 -5.38
CA LEU A 63 0.00 8.10 -5.09
C LEU A 63 -1.10 9.11 -5.39
N LEU A 64 -0.91 10.39 -5.07
CA LEU A 64 -1.88 11.43 -5.36
C LEU A 64 -2.00 11.71 -6.85
N ARG A 65 -0.88 11.74 -7.57
CA ARG A 65 -0.82 12.00 -9.01
C ARG A 65 -1.45 10.86 -9.82
N HIS A 66 -1.15 9.61 -9.46
CA HIS A 66 -1.56 8.42 -10.22
C HIS A 66 -2.65 7.61 -9.51
N PHE A 67 -3.44 8.23 -8.63
CA PHE A 67 -4.42 7.53 -7.80
C PHE A 67 -5.41 6.69 -8.62
N GLU A 68 -5.94 7.26 -9.70
CA GLU A 68 -6.93 6.57 -10.54
C GLU A 68 -6.30 5.53 -11.48
N GLU A 69 -5.03 5.68 -11.82
CA GLU A 69 -4.32 4.81 -12.78
C GLU A 69 -3.70 3.59 -12.12
N LEU A 70 -3.22 3.74 -10.88
CA LEU A 70 -2.51 2.69 -10.14
C LEU A 70 -3.48 1.62 -9.64
N PRO A 71 -3.25 0.32 -9.88
CA PRO A 71 -4.11 -0.75 -9.35
C PRO A 71 -4.29 -0.68 -7.82
N ALA A 72 -5.48 -1.00 -7.31
CA ALA A 72 -5.83 -0.85 -5.89
C ALA A 72 -4.87 -1.60 -4.95
N ASN A 73 -4.57 -2.85 -5.29
CA ASN A 73 -3.18 -3.22 -5.54
C ASN A 73 -2.03 -2.53 -4.78
N HIS A 74 -1.35 -1.73 -5.59
CA HIS A 74 -0.14 -0.99 -5.29
C HIS A 74 -0.45 0.20 -4.39
N LEU A 75 -1.64 0.81 -4.55
CA LEU A 75 -2.10 1.90 -3.68
C LEU A 75 -2.18 1.44 -2.22
N LEU A 76 -2.83 0.31 -1.95
CA LEU A 76 -2.97 -0.24 -0.60
C LEU A 76 -1.62 -0.68 -0.02
N GLN A 77 -0.74 -1.28 -0.83
CA GLN A 77 0.62 -1.65 -0.39
C GLN A 77 1.43 -0.43 0.04
N ALA A 78 1.46 0.62 -0.80
CA ALA A 78 2.17 1.85 -0.50
C ALA A 78 1.56 2.58 0.70
N ALA A 79 0.24 2.67 0.78
CA ALA A 79 -0.46 3.30 1.89
C ALA A 79 -0.21 2.57 3.22
N VAL A 80 -0.21 1.24 3.23
CA VAL A 80 0.17 0.46 4.44
C VAL A 80 1.61 0.76 4.86
N ALA A 81 2.54 0.79 3.91
CA ALA A 81 3.94 1.11 4.20
C ALA A 81 4.10 2.52 4.77
N LEU A 82 3.53 3.54 4.10
CA LEU A 82 3.55 4.93 4.56
C LEU A 82 2.88 5.09 5.93
N GLY A 83 1.78 4.38 6.16
CA GLY A 83 1.08 4.40 7.43
C GLY A 83 1.92 3.81 8.55
N PHE A 84 2.56 2.66 8.31
CA PHE A 84 3.52 2.08 9.25
C PHE A 84 4.67 3.04 9.59
N PHE A 85 5.20 3.74 8.59
CA PHE A 85 6.26 4.73 8.77
C PHE A 85 5.78 6.07 9.36
N GLN A 86 4.49 6.23 9.67
CA GLN A 86 3.91 7.48 10.18
C GLN A 86 4.16 8.67 9.23
N ARG A 87 4.03 8.42 7.92
CA ARG A 87 4.23 9.40 6.83
C ARG A 87 3.12 9.38 5.78
N LEU A 88 2.00 8.71 6.06
CA LEU A 88 0.86 8.67 5.15
C LEU A 88 0.11 10.01 5.18
N GLU A 89 -0.14 10.59 4.01
CA GLU A 89 -0.95 11.79 3.92
C GLU A 89 -2.44 11.49 4.11
N GLY A 90 -3.11 12.33 4.91
CA GLY A 90 -4.56 12.26 5.14
C GLY A 90 -5.39 12.39 3.87
N SER A 91 -4.90 13.11 2.87
CA SER A 91 -5.51 13.23 1.53
C SER A 91 -5.70 11.86 0.86
N ILE A 92 -4.71 10.97 0.98
CA ILE A 92 -4.72 9.61 0.44
C ILE A 92 -5.66 8.73 1.28
N ILE A 93 -5.61 8.85 2.62
CA ILE A 93 -6.52 8.13 3.52
C ILE A 93 -7.97 8.41 3.13
N LYS A 94 -8.33 9.70 2.99
CA LYS A 94 -9.69 10.11 2.60
C LYS A 94 -10.10 9.53 1.26
N ARG A 95 -9.19 9.49 0.27
CA ARG A 95 -9.47 8.94 -1.05
C ARG A 95 -9.67 7.42 -1.04
N ILE A 96 -8.89 6.69 -0.23
CA ILE A 96 -9.00 5.22 -0.13
C ILE A 96 -10.30 4.81 0.57
N PHE A 97 -10.77 5.56 1.57
CA PHE A 97 -11.99 5.23 2.30
C PHE A 97 -13.26 5.89 1.73
N THR A 98 -13.25 6.32 0.46
CA THR A 98 -14.47 6.73 -0.26
C THR A 98 -15.26 5.54 -0.78
N LEU A 99 -16.55 5.75 -1.05
CA LEU A 99 -17.37 4.74 -1.73
C LEU A 99 -16.82 4.41 -3.13
N ASP A 100 -16.40 5.42 -3.89
CA ASP A 100 -15.88 5.24 -5.25
C ASP A 100 -14.65 4.32 -5.28
N PHE A 101 -13.70 4.49 -4.36
CA PHE A 101 -12.55 3.59 -4.27
C PHE A 101 -12.96 2.19 -3.85
N MET A 102 -13.92 2.06 -2.93
CA MET A 102 -14.41 0.77 -2.46
C MET A 102 -15.14 -0.02 -3.56
N ASP A 103 -15.89 0.66 -4.41
CA ASP A 103 -16.55 0.05 -5.56
C ASP A 103 -15.54 -0.37 -6.63
N ARG A 104 -14.55 0.49 -6.90
CA ARG A 104 -13.41 0.15 -7.77
C ARG A 104 -12.65 -1.07 -7.25
N LEU A 105 -12.39 -1.13 -5.95
CA LEU A 105 -11.73 -2.26 -5.30
C LEU A 105 -12.53 -3.55 -5.47
N ASP A 106 -13.85 -3.49 -5.31
CA ASP A 106 -14.73 -4.64 -5.50
C ASP A 106 -14.71 -5.13 -6.95
N GLN A 107 -14.69 -4.23 -7.93
CA GLN A 107 -14.52 -4.59 -9.35
C GLN A 107 -13.18 -5.31 -9.61
N GLU A 108 -12.07 -4.78 -9.08
CA GLU A 108 -10.76 -5.44 -9.19
C GLU A 108 -10.74 -6.82 -8.52
N LEU A 109 -11.46 -6.98 -7.41
CA LEU A 109 -11.60 -8.26 -6.71
C LEU A 109 -12.42 -9.28 -7.49
N LEU A 110 -13.46 -8.85 -8.22
CA LEU A 110 -14.26 -9.72 -9.10
C LEU A 110 -13.45 -10.21 -10.31
N CYS A 111 -12.56 -9.37 -10.85
CA CYS A 111 -11.71 -9.73 -11.99
C CYS A 111 -10.54 -10.67 -11.62
N LYS A 112 -10.18 -10.78 -10.34
CA LYS A 112 -9.08 -11.64 -9.89
C LYS A 112 -9.51 -13.12 -9.88
N GLN A 113 -8.95 -13.89 -10.81
CA GLN A 113 -9.22 -15.33 -10.93
C GLN A 113 -8.67 -16.15 -9.74
N GLU A 114 -7.67 -15.63 -9.03
CA GLU A 114 -7.06 -16.31 -7.89
C GLU A 114 -7.62 -15.81 -6.56
N ARG A 115 -8.31 -16.71 -5.84
CA ARG A 115 -8.84 -16.46 -4.47
C ARG A 115 -7.77 -15.94 -3.50
N VAL A 116 -6.51 -16.35 -3.67
CA VAL A 116 -5.38 -15.91 -2.83
C VAL A 116 -5.11 -14.42 -2.97
N GLN A 117 -5.08 -13.90 -4.19
CA GLN A 117 -4.82 -12.48 -4.44
C GLN A 117 -5.94 -11.59 -3.88
N GLY A 118 -7.20 -12.04 -4.01
CA GLY A 118 -8.33 -11.31 -3.45
C GLY A 118 -8.31 -11.28 -1.92
N ARG A 119 -7.87 -12.36 -1.28
CA ARG A 119 -7.68 -12.42 0.17
C ARG A 119 -6.59 -11.44 0.64
N GLN A 120 -5.43 -11.44 0.01
CA GLN A 120 -4.32 -10.54 0.35
C GLN A 120 -4.73 -9.06 0.25
N LEU A 121 -5.51 -8.72 -0.77
CA LEU A 121 -5.97 -7.34 -0.96
C LEU A 121 -6.93 -6.88 0.15
N ARG A 122 -7.84 -7.77 0.58
CA ARG A 122 -8.73 -7.51 1.73
C ARG A 122 -7.94 -7.40 3.04
N GLU A 123 -6.90 -8.20 3.22
CA GLU A 123 -6.00 -8.13 4.38
C GLU A 123 -5.21 -6.81 4.40
N LEU A 124 -4.76 -6.31 3.25
CA LEU A 124 -4.12 -4.99 3.13
C LEU A 124 -5.09 -3.87 3.50
N LEU A 125 -6.32 -3.87 2.96
CA LEU A 125 -7.34 -2.89 3.34
C LEU A 125 -7.66 -2.95 4.84
N GLY A 126 -7.74 -4.16 5.41
CA GLY A 126 -7.92 -4.39 6.84
C GLY A 126 -6.80 -3.80 7.69
N THR A 127 -5.56 -3.99 7.24
CA THR A 127 -4.37 -3.43 7.90
C THR A 127 -4.39 -1.92 7.84
N LEU A 128 -4.67 -1.35 6.67
CA LEU A 128 -4.72 0.10 6.48
C LEU A 128 -5.83 0.76 7.31
N ASN A 129 -7.01 0.14 7.41
CA ASN A 129 -8.10 0.68 8.23
C ASN A 129 -7.71 0.77 9.70
N ARG A 130 -7.01 -0.25 10.21
CA ARG A 130 -6.49 -0.23 11.59
C ARG A 130 -5.46 0.88 11.79
N VAL A 131 -4.50 1.00 10.87
CA VAL A 131 -3.50 2.07 10.90
C VAL A 131 -4.18 3.43 10.88
N ALA A 132 -5.10 3.67 9.95
CA ALA A 132 -5.83 4.94 9.87
C ALA A 132 -6.62 5.25 11.15
N CYS A 133 -7.30 4.27 11.74
CA CYS A 133 -8.10 4.50 12.95
C CYS A 133 -7.26 4.70 14.23
N LEU A 134 -6.09 4.07 14.32
CA LEU A 134 -5.25 4.10 15.51
C LEU A 134 -4.23 5.25 15.46
N ASP A 135 -3.60 5.44 14.31
CA ASP A 135 -2.47 6.36 14.15
C ASP A 135 -2.88 7.71 13.55
N PHE A 136 -4.02 7.76 12.84
CA PHE A 136 -4.54 8.98 12.17
C PHE A 136 -6.01 9.29 12.57
N PRO A 137 -6.34 9.38 13.88
CA PRO A 137 -7.72 9.55 14.35
C PRO A 137 -8.42 10.81 13.82
N GLU A 138 -7.66 11.85 13.47
CA GLU A 138 -8.14 13.11 12.88
C GLU A 138 -8.84 12.91 11.53
N GLU A 139 -8.51 11.83 10.81
CA GLU A 139 -9.08 11.52 9.51
C GLU A 139 -10.48 10.91 9.58
N ARG A 140 -10.94 10.54 10.79
CA ARG A 140 -12.31 10.06 11.08
C ARG A 140 -12.75 8.90 10.18
N VAL A 141 -11.81 8.03 9.82
CA VAL A 141 -12.09 6.83 9.04
C VAL A 141 -12.98 5.89 9.86
N PRO A 142 -14.06 5.34 9.27
CA PRO A 142 -14.91 4.39 9.96
C PRO A 142 -14.16 3.08 10.25
N TRP A 143 -14.26 2.58 11.48
CA TRP A 143 -13.71 1.28 11.85
C TRP A 143 -14.51 0.16 11.19
N PHE A 144 -13.85 -0.64 10.36
CA PHE A 144 -14.49 -1.79 9.73
C PHE A 144 -14.34 -3.03 10.62
N HIS A 145 -15.46 -3.64 10.97
CA HIS A 145 -15.44 -4.93 11.66
C HIS A 145 -14.84 -6.01 10.75
N GLY A 146 -14.16 -7.01 11.33
CA GLY A 146 -13.59 -8.14 10.59
C GLY A 146 -14.57 -8.85 9.65
N GLN A 147 -15.88 -8.77 9.94
CA GLN A 147 -16.94 -9.28 9.07
C GLN A 147 -17.11 -8.47 7.77
N TYR A 148 -16.87 -7.16 7.77
CA TYR A 148 -16.95 -6.34 6.55
C TYR A 148 -16.07 -6.90 5.43
N TYR A 149 -14.85 -7.29 5.79
CA TYR A 149 -13.89 -7.90 4.87
C TYR A 149 -14.26 -9.32 4.44
N ARG A 150 -14.98 -10.08 5.29
CA ARG A 150 -15.41 -11.47 5.02
C ARG A 150 -16.72 -11.57 4.25
N THR A 151 -17.70 -10.70 4.53
CA THR A 151 -19.07 -10.79 4.00
C THR A 151 -19.13 -10.40 2.53
N ARG A 152 -18.37 -9.37 2.09
CA ARG A 152 -18.21 -9.04 0.66
C ARG A 152 -17.44 -10.10 -0.15
N ALA A 153 -16.94 -11.17 0.48
CA ALA A 153 -16.42 -12.33 -0.24
C ALA A 153 -17.52 -13.38 -0.56
N ARG A 154 -18.69 -13.28 0.10
CA ARG A 154 -19.83 -14.22 -0.06
C ARG A 154 -20.97 -13.65 -0.91
N SER A 155 -21.07 -12.32 -1.02
CA SER A 155 -22.13 -11.65 -1.80
C SER A 155 -21.89 -11.58 -3.31
N GLY A 156 -20.80 -12.18 -3.81
CA GLY A 156 -20.49 -12.31 -5.24
C GLY A 156 -20.65 -13.73 -5.79
N MET A 157 -21.55 -14.52 -5.20
CA MET A 157 -21.92 -15.87 -5.65
C MET A 157 -23.35 -15.88 -6.16
#